data_AF-A0A939SWZ8-F1
#
_entry.id   AF-A0A939SWZ8-F1
#
_cell.length_a   1.000
_cell.length_b   1.000
_cell.length_c   1.000
_cell.angle_alpha   90.00
_cell.angle_beta   90.00
_cell.angle_gamma   90.00
#
_symmetry.space_group_name_H-M   'P 1'
#
loop_
_entity.id
_entity.type
_entity.pdbx_description
1 polymer ?
#
loop_
_entity_poly.entity_id
_entity_poly.type
_entity_poly.pdbx_seq_one_letter_code
_entity_poly.pdbx_strand_id
1 'polypeptide(L)' 'MQQIEVITSVERRRRWSRAEKERLVAACLEPNASVSEIARSAGIHASHTSVSDL' A
#
# COMPACT_ATOMS: atom_id res chain seq x y z
N MET A 1 0.94 -20.58 4.28
CA MET A 1 1.70 -19.80 5.29
C MET A 1 1.90 -18.41 4.69
N GLN A 2 1.32 -17.36 5.27
CA GLN A 2 1.37 -16.00 4.70
C GLN A 2 2.60 -15.26 5.24
N GLN A 3 3.46 -14.77 4.35
CA GLN A 3 4.70 -14.06 4.69
C GLN A 3 4.35 -12.64 5.12
N ILE A 4 4.72 -12.27 6.34
CA ILE A 4 4.53 -10.93 6.88
C ILE A 4 5.90 -10.26 6.92
N GLU A 5 6.09 -9.24 6.09
CA GLU A 5 7.29 -8.41 6.09
C GLU A 5 7.04 -7.10 6.83
N VAL A 6 7.91 -6.81 7.80
CA VAL A 6 7.86 -5.61 8.63
C VAL A 6 8.92 -4.63 8.13
N ILE A 7 8.47 -3.54 7.51
CA ILE A 7 9.35 -2.50 6.97
C ILE A 7 9.80 -1.57 8.11
N THR A 8 11.09 -1.60 8.48
CA THR A 8 11.66 -0.84 9.61
C THR A 8 12.40 0.45 9.22
N SER A 9 12.35 0.88 7.95
CA SER A 9 13.09 2.06 7.46
C SER A 9 12.24 3.33 7.33
N VAL A 10 12.88 4.50 7.45
CA VAL A 10 12.29 5.83 7.19
C VAL A 10 12.28 6.09 5.68
N GLU A 11 11.57 5.26 4.93
CA GLU A 11 11.21 5.59 3.55
C GLU A 11 10.31 6.84 3.61
N ARG A 12 10.49 7.84 2.72
CA ARG A 12 9.75 9.10 2.76
C ARG A 12 8.25 8.82 2.60
N ARG A 13 7.58 8.59 3.74
CA ARG A 13 6.19 8.15 3.82
C ARG A 13 5.35 9.16 3.07
N ARG A 14 4.71 8.71 1.98
CA ARG A 14 3.71 9.51 1.28
C ARG A 14 2.72 10.04 2.33
N ARG A 15 2.56 11.35 2.40
CA ARG A 15 1.54 11.97 3.26
C ARG A 15 0.20 11.83 2.54
N TRP A 16 -0.71 11.10 3.15
CA TRP A 16 -2.09 10.96 2.69
C TRP A 16 -2.96 11.96 3.45
N SER A 17 -3.70 12.78 2.72
CA SER A 17 -4.81 13.54 3.29
C SER A 17 -5.88 12.58 3.81
N ARG A 18 -6.71 13.07 4.75
CA ARG A 18 -7.83 12.30 5.29
C ARG A 18 -8.80 11.86 4.18
N ALA A 19 -9.12 12.77 3.25
CA ALA A 19 -10.00 12.48 2.13
C ALA A 19 -9.44 11.40 1.17
N GLU A 20 -8.12 11.34 0.98
CA GLU A 20 -7.51 10.26 0.20
C GLU A 20 -7.61 8.91 0.92
N LYS A 21 -7.42 8.88 2.24
CA LYS A 21 -7.60 7.65 3.03
C LYS A 21 -9.06 7.18 3.01
N GLU A 22 -10.01 8.08 3.20
CA GLU A 22 -11.44 7.75 3.19
C GLU A 22 -11.87 7.16 1.84
N ARG A 23 -11.37 7.71 0.72
CA ARG A 23 -11.63 7.15 -0.61
C ARG A 23 -11.10 5.73 -0.77
N LEU A 24 -9.88 5.45 -0.30
CA LEU A 24 -9.32 4.10 -0.36
C LEU A 24 -10.11 3.12 0.52
N VAL A 25 -10.48 3.54 1.74
CA VAL A 25 -11.27 2.71 2.66
C VAL A 25 -12.63 2.39 2.07
N ALA A 26 -13.33 3.39 1.52
CA ALA A 26 -14.62 3.19 0.86
C ALA A 26 -14.51 2.19 -0.29
N ALA A 27 -13.49 2.32 -1.16
CA ALA A 27 -13.27 1.38 -2.25
C ALA A 27 -13.03 -0.06 -1.75
N CYS A 28 -12.31 -0.23 -0.64
CA CYS A 28 -12.06 -1.55 -0.04
C CYS A 28 -13.29 -2.17 0.64
N LEU A 29 -14.32 -1.39 0.95
CA LEU A 29 -15.55 -1.87 1.59
C LEU A 29 -16.62 -2.31 0.57
N GLU A 30 -16.41 -2.05 -0.73
CA GLU A 30 -17.34 -2.51 -1.76
C GLU A 30 -17.39 -4.05 -1.83
N PRO A 31 -18.56 -4.65 -2.06
CA PRO A 31 -18.68 -6.10 -2.21
C PRO A 31 -17.80 -6.59 -3.36
N ASN A 32 -16.98 -7.62 -3.10
CA ASN A 32 -15.99 -8.18 -4.02
C ASN A 32 -14.77 -7.28 -4.30
N ALA A 33 -14.54 -6.23 -3.52
CA ALA A 33 -13.34 -5.41 -3.65
C ALA A 33 -12.06 -6.19 -3.29
N SER A 34 -11.03 -6.06 -4.14
CA SER A 34 -9.69 -6.57 -3.87
C SER A 34 -8.79 -5.46 -3.34
N VAL A 35 -8.42 -5.55 -2.06
CA VAL A 35 -7.52 -4.59 -1.40
C VAL A 35 -6.19 -4.46 -2.14
N SER A 36 -5.67 -5.57 -2.68
CA SER A 36 -4.42 -5.61 -3.44
C SER A 36 -4.50 -4.88 -4.78
N GLU A 37 -5.64 -4.96 -5.46
CA GLU A 37 -5.87 -4.24 -6.72
C GLU A 37 -6.06 -2.74 -6.47
N ILE A 38 -6.81 -2.38 -5.43
CA ILE A 38 -7.00 -0.99 -4.99
C ILE A 38 -5.67 -0.37 -4.56
N ALA A 39 -4.83 -1.11 -3.85
CA ALA A 39 -3.49 -0.65 -3.48
C ALA A 39 -2.63 -0.38 -4.73
N ARG A 40 -2.62 -1.32 -5.68
CA ARG A 40 -1.86 -1.18 -6.93
C ARG A 40 -2.33 0.01 -7.77
N SER A 41 -3.65 0.22 -7.91
CA SER A 41 -4.19 1.36 -8.66
C SER A 41 -3.88 2.71 -7.98
N ALA A 42 -3.77 2.71 -6.65
CA ALA A 42 -3.36 3.88 -5.88
C ALA A 42 -1.84 4.17 -5.90
N GLY A 43 -1.06 3.35 -6.62
CA GLY A 43 0.40 3.40 -6.65
C GLY A 43 1.04 2.94 -5.33
N ILE A 44 0.30 2.19 -4.52
CA ILE A 44 0.80 1.53 -3.30
C ILE A 44 1.33 0.17 -3.76
N HIS A 45 2.59 0.16 -4.21
CA HIS A 45 3.31 -1.07 -4.47
C HIS A 45 3.93 -1.57 -3.17
N ALA A 46 3.94 -2.89 -2.97
CA ALA A 46 4.94 -3.49 -2.10
C ALA A 46 6.29 -3.10 -2.68
N SER A 47 7.10 -2.35 -1.92
CA SER A 47 8.41 -1.91 -2.36
C SER A 47 9.28 -3.15 -2.63
N HIS A 48 9.40 -3.55 -3.90
CA HIS A 48 10.46 -4.45 -4.33
C HIS A 48 11.71 -3.61 -4.53
N THR A 49 12.35 -3.26 -3.42
CA THR A 49 13.69 -2.68 -3.48
C THR A 49 14.64 -3.79 -3.87
N SER A 50 15.11 -3.76 -5.12
CA SER A 50 16.32 -4.48 -5.49
C SER A 50 17.44 -4.00 -4.56
N VAL A 51 17.96 -4.89 -3.73
CA VAL A 51 19.12 -4.65 -2.85
C VAL A 51 20.44 -4.55 -3.65
N SER A 52 20.38 -4.14 -4.92
CA SER A 52 21.57 -4.07 -5.79
C SER A 52 22.32 -2.73 -5.71
N ASP A 53 21.83 -1.77 -4.92
CA ASP A 53 22.45 -0.45 -4.76
C ASP A 53 22.84 -0.15 -3.28
N LEU A 54 23.29 -1.17 -2.55
CA LEU A 54 24.02 -1.04 -1.28
C LEU A 54 25.17 -2.04 -1.19
#